data_AF-A0A534RX76-F1
#
_entry.id   AF-A0A534RX76-F1
#
_cell.length_a   1.000
_cell.length_b   1.000
_cell.length_c   1.000
_cell.angle_alpha   90.00
_cell.angle_beta   90.00
_cell.angle_gamma   90.00
#
_symmetry.space_group_name_H-M   'P 1'
#
loop_
_entity.id
_entity.type
_entity.pdbx_description
1 polymer ?
#
loop_
_entity_poly.entity_id
_entity_poly.type
_entity_poly.pdbx_seq_one_letter_code
_entity_poly.pdbx_strand_id
1 'polypeptide(L)'
;MTGSPTQLALGAGVTRRRLLQGAGAALLLGPAATRATAGSETSEAKKKGLSFAAVVKHRAMIRAYKSDLVPEEKIQRLLKYAVRAPSAGNLQPWEFIVVKSPETRAKLAKAAFDQTSVASAPVIIVTCADIQRAGSQYGARGAFYSLVDTAFASLLILLGAVEQGLGACFVG
;
A
#
# COMPACT_ATOMS: atom_id res chain seq x y z
N MET A 1 -4.76 25.64 46.16
CA MET A 1 -3.70 24.73 46.62
C MET A 1 -3.65 23.54 45.66
N THR A 2 -3.13 23.72 44.43
CA THR A 2 -1.73 23.44 44.03
C THR A 2 -1.29 21.99 44.29
N GLY A 3 -1.70 21.08 43.41
CA GLY A 3 -1.06 19.78 43.21
C GLY A 3 -0.39 19.76 41.83
N SER A 4 0.93 19.88 41.82
CA SER A 4 1.79 19.85 40.63
C SER A 4 1.82 18.44 40.00
N PRO A 5 1.78 18.29 38.66
CA PRO A 5 2.13 17.03 38.03
C PRO A 5 3.65 16.91 37.90
N THR A 6 4.17 15.92 38.61
CA THR A 6 5.55 15.41 38.55
C THR A 6 6.00 15.17 37.10
N GLN A 7 6.98 15.95 36.64
CA GLN A 7 7.78 15.63 35.44
C GLN A 7 8.61 14.39 35.73
N LEU A 8 8.30 13.28 35.06
CA LEU A 8 9.21 12.14 34.95
C LEU A 8 10.13 12.35 33.75
N ALA A 9 11.44 12.25 34.03
CA ALA A 9 12.54 12.52 33.12
C ALA A 9 12.51 11.66 31.84
N LEU A 10 12.85 12.32 30.74
CA LEU A 10 13.03 11.75 29.40
C LEU A 10 14.28 10.87 29.32
N GLY A 11 14.09 9.59 29.01
CA GLY A 11 15.11 8.75 28.40
C GLY A 11 15.06 8.88 26.88
N ALA A 12 16.22 9.01 26.25
CA ALA A 12 16.37 9.21 24.81
C ALA A 12 15.78 8.05 23.97
N GLY A 13 14.99 8.38 22.95
CA GLY A 13 14.80 7.49 21.79
C GLY A 13 13.39 7.06 21.40
N VAL A 14 12.32 7.50 22.08
CA VAL A 14 10.95 7.19 21.65
C VAL A 14 10.04 8.41 21.76
N THR A 15 9.80 9.07 20.63
CA THR A 15 8.74 10.07 20.52
C THR A 15 7.39 9.34 20.50
N ARG A 16 6.57 9.51 21.54
CA ARG A 16 5.16 9.05 21.54
C ARG A 16 4.45 9.63 20.31
N ARG A 17 4.17 8.81 19.30
CA ARG A 17 3.01 9.03 18.42
C ARG A 17 1.91 8.09 18.87
N ARG A 18 0.83 8.69 19.37
CA ARG A 18 -0.48 8.12 19.66
C ARG A 18 -0.74 6.93 18.73
N LEU A 19 -0.85 5.72 19.30
CA LEU A 19 -1.34 4.54 18.60
C LEU A 19 -2.75 4.87 18.09
N LEU A 20 -2.84 5.29 16.83
CA LEU A 20 -4.07 5.24 16.09
C LEU A 20 -4.32 3.75 15.83
N GLN A 21 -5.38 3.21 16.43
CA GLN A 21 -6.00 1.98 15.95
C GLN A 21 -6.57 2.28 14.55
N GLY A 22 -5.69 2.35 13.55
CA GLY A 22 -6.03 2.39 12.15
C GLY A 22 -5.77 1.01 11.59
N ALA A 23 -6.80 0.38 11.02
CA ALA A 23 -6.61 -0.76 10.14
C ALA A 23 -5.79 -0.28 8.93
N GLY A 24 -4.47 -0.55 8.96
CA GLY A 24 -3.58 -0.26 7.86
C GLY A 24 -3.54 -1.47 6.93
N ALA A 25 -3.98 -1.31 5.69
CA ALA A 25 -3.85 -2.34 4.68
C ALA A 25 -2.49 -2.19 3.98
N ALA A 26 -1.74 -3.28 3.81
CA ALA A 26 -0.46 -3.27 3.12
C ALA A 26 -0.58 -3.88 1.73
N LEU A 27 -0.03 -3.19 0.73
CA LEU A 27 0.11 -3.71 -0.62
C LEU A 27 1.56 -4.08 -0.92
N LEU A 28 1.77 -5.33 -1.29
CA LEU A 28 3.06 -5.86 -1.67
C LEU A 28 3.26 -5.72 -3.17
N LEU A 29 4.46 -5.29 -3.60
CA LEU A 29 4.80 -5.10 -5.01
C LEU A 29 6.15 -5.72 -5.31
N GLY A 30 6.23 -6.47 -6.40
CA GLY A 30 7.49 -6.97 -6.95
C GLY A 30 7.32 -7.58 -8.34
N PRO A 31 8.40 -7.76 -9.10
CA PRO A 31 8.34 -8.54 -10.33
C PRO A 31 7.89 -9.97 -9.98
N ALA A 32 6.88 -10.49 -10.69
CA ALA A 32 6.39 -11.83 -10.47
C ALA A 32 7.46 -12.87 -10.88
N ALA A 33 7.63 -13.92 -10.08
CA ALA A 33 8.36 -15.12 -10.52
C ALA A 33 7.52 -15.84 -11.60
N THR A 34 7.94 -15.76 -12.86
CA THR A 34 7.23 -16.38 -13.99
C THR A 34 7.42 -17.90 -14.01
N ARG A 35 6.33 -18.66 -14.24
CA ARG A 35 6.44 -19.94 -14.94
C ARG A 35 6.72 -19.61 -16.42
N ALA A 36 7.80 -20.17 -16.97
CA ALA A 36 8.20 -19.89 -18.34
C ALA A 36 7.15 -20.39 -19.35
N THR A 37 6.64 -19.48 -20.17
CA THR A 37 6.11 -19.79 -21.50
C THR A 37 6.84 -18.89 -22.47
N ALA A 38 7.66 -19.49 -23.33
CA ALA A 38 8.43 -18.81 -24.35
C ALA A 38 7.50 -18.29 -25.45
N GLY A 39 7.67 -17.02 -25.81
CA GLY A 39 7.05 -16.37 -26.95
C GLY A 39 7.74 -15.02 -27.15
N SER A 40 8.54 -14.92 -28.22
CA SER A 40 9.24 -13.70 -28.59
C SER A 40 8.30 -12.76 -29.32
N GLU A 41 7.90 -11.66 -28.69
CA GLU A 41 7.19 -10.56 -29.36
C GLU A 41 8.10 -9.34 -29.51
N THR A 42 8.12 -8.81 -30.73
CA THR A 42 9.00 -7.78 -31.25
C THR A 42 8.72 -6.37 -30.68
N SER A 43 9.80 -5.59 -30.64
CA SER A 43 10.02 -4.23 -30.09
C SER A 43 8.91 -3.17 -30.27
N GLU A 44 8.01 -3.31 -31.25
CA GLU A 44 6.99 -2.30 -31.56
C GLU A 44 5.72 -2.41 -30.68
N ALA A 45 5.47 -3.59 -30.11
CA ALA A 45 4.39 -3.84 -29.13
C ALA A 45 4.70 -3.25 -27.74
N LYS A 46 5.95 -2.86 -27.47
CA LYS A 46 6.42 -2.34 -26.17
C LYS A 46 5.83 -0.98 -25.79
N LYS A 47 5.16 -0.29 -26.73
CA LYS A 47 4.56 1.05 -26.54
C LYS A 47 3.06 1.05 -26.24
N LYS A 48 2.32 -0.05 -26.45
CA LYS A 48 0.89 -0.12 -26.10
C LYS A 48 0.76 -0.72 -24.69
N GLY A 49 0.40 0.12 -23.71
CA GLY A 49 0.01 -0.37 -22.38
C GLY A 49 -1.15 -1.37 -22.48
N LEU A 50 -1.29 -2.21 -21.45
CA LEU A 50 -2.39 -3.19 -21.36
C LEU A 50 -3.75 -2.48 -21.46
N SER A 51 -4.69 -3.06 -22.19
CA SER A 51 -6.09 -2.60 -22.16
C SER A 51 -6.69 -2.84 -20.77
N PHE A 52 -7.70 -2.05 -20.38
CA PHE A 52 -8.36 -2.23 -19.09
C PHE A 52 -8.92 -3.66 -18.92
N ALA A 53 -9.54 -4.22 -19.96
CA ALA A 53 -10.04 -5.59 -19.94
C ALA A 53 -8.91 -6.61 -19.68
N ALA A 54 -7.73 -6.41 -20.28
CA ALA A 54 -6.56 -7.25 -20.03
C ALA A 54 -6.06 -7.11 -18.59
N VAL A 55 -6.01 -5.88 -18.05
CA VAL A 55 -5.62 -5.62 -16.64
C VAL A 55 -6.56 -6.38 -15.68
N VAL A 56 -7.87 -6.27 -15.87
CA VAL A 56 -8.86 -6.96 -15.02
C VAL A 56 -8.71 -8.48 -15.13
N LYS A 57 -8.52 -9.00 -16.35
CA LYS A 57 -8.32 -10.44 -16.60
C LYS A 57 -7.05 -10.99 -15.95
N HIS A 58 -5.96 -10.23 -15.98
CA HIS A 58 -4.66 -10.67 -15.45
C HIS A 58 -4.47 -10.41 -13.96
N ARG A 59 -5.34 -9.62 -13.32
CA ARG A 59 -5.24 -9.32 -11.89
C ARG A 59 -5.36 -10.60 -11.04
N ALA A 60 -4.29 -10.90 -10.33
CA ALA A 60 -4.19 -12.01 -9.38
C ALA A 60 -3.39 -11.59 -8.14
N MET A 61 -3.59 -12.30 -7.02
CA MET A 61 -2.82 -12.08 -5.80
C MET A 61 -1.49 -12.85 -5.87
N ILE A 62 -0.45 -12.18 -6.35
CA ILE A 62 0.89 -12.76 -6.51
C ILE A 62 1.62 -12.69 -5.17
N ARG A 63 2.10 -13.82 -4.66
CA ARG A 63 2.78 -13.91 -3.35
C ARG A 63 4.23 -14.37 -3.41
N ALA A 64 4.76 -14.53 -4.62
CA ALA A 64 6.15 -14.87 -4.89
C ALA A 64 6.77 -13.80 -5.79
N TYR A 65 7.85 -13.19 -5.31
CA TYR A 65 8.48 -12.04 -5.95
C TYR A 65 9.95 -12.33 -6.25
N LYS A 66 10.46 -11.73 -7.32
CA LYS A 66 11.90 -11.62 -7.55
C LYS A 66 12.50 -10.55 -6.64
N SER A 67 13.79 -10.65 -6.39
CA SER A 67 14.56 -9.68 -5.59
C SER A 67 14.89 -8.39 -6.35
N ASP A 68 14.54 -8.27 -7.63
CA ASP A 68 14.82 -7.08 -8.42
C ASP A 68 14.15 -5.84 -7.82
N LEU A 69 14.85 -4.71 -7.88
CA LEU A 69 14.30 -3.44 -7.43
C LEU A 69 13.15 -3.00 -8.34
N VAL A 70 12.09 -2.47 -7.74
CA VAL A 70 11.01 -1.81 -8.49
C VAL A 70 11.47 -0.38 -8.79
N PRO A 71 11.48 0.05 -10.07
CA PRO A 71 11.84 1.42 -10.44
C PRO A 71 10.96 2.45 -9.73
N GLU A 72 11.55 3.58 -9.31
CA GLU A 72 10.85 4.61 -8.54
C GLU A 72 9.68 5.20 -9.34
N GLU A 73 9.85 5.37 -10.64
CA GLU A 73 8.82 5.92 -11.53
C GLU A 73 7.55 5.07 -11.52
N LYS A 74 7.71 3.74 -11.40
CA LYS A 74 6.57 2.82 -11.29
C LYS A 74 5.82 3.03 -9.98
N ILE A 75 6.55 3.18 -8.86
CA ILE A 75 5.96 3.43 -7.54
C ILE A 75 5.21 4.76 -7.55
N GLN A 76 5.82 5.81 -8.08
CA GLN A 76 5.19 7.13 -8.20
C GLN A 76 3.94 7.08 -9.08
N ARG A 77 3.96 6.30 -10.17
CA ARG A 77 2.77 6.10 -11.03
C ARG A 77 1.64 5.39 -10.29
N LEU A 78 1.95 4.41 -9.45
CA LEU A 78 0.95 3.75 -8.60
C LEU A 78 0.31 4.72 -7.59
N LEU A 79 1.11 5.56 -6.94
CA LEU A 79 0.60 6.59 -6.02
C LEU A 79 -0.30 7.61 -6.75
N LYS A 80 0.07 7.99 -7.98
CA LYS A 80 -0.77 8.85 -8.85
C LYS A 80 -2.11 8.19 -9.19
N TYR A 81 -2.16 6.88 -9.36
CA TYR A 81 -3.43 6.17 -9.53
C TYR A 81 -4.24 6.12 -8.23
N ALA A 82 -3.58 5.89 -7.10
CA ALA A 82 -4.24 5.79 -5.80
C ALA A 82 -5.03 7.06 -5.45
N VAL A 83 -4.45 8.24 -5.67
CA VAL A 83 -5.11 9.54 -5.40
C VAL A 83 -6.27 9.87 -6.35
N ARG A 84 -6.50 9.06 -7.39
CA ARG A 84 -7.65 9.17 -8.28
C ARG A 84 -8.86 8.34 -7.81
N ALA A 85 -8.71 7.61 -6.71
CA ALA A 85 -9.80 6.84 -6.13
C ALA A 85 -10.99 7.74 -5.74
N PRO A 86 -12.23 7.25 -5.83
CA PRO A 86 -13.36 7.94 -5.23
C PRO A 86 -13.14 8.09 -3.71
N SER A 87 -13.51 9.24 -3.17
CA SER A 87 -13.56 9.47 -1.72
C SER A 87 -14.81 10.23 -1.31
N ALA A 88 -15.37 9.87 -0.15
CA ALA A 88 -16.54 10.54 0.40
C ALA A 88 -16.24 12.03 0.62
N GLY A 89 -17.04 12.91 0.00
CA GLY A 89 -16.84 14.36 0.08
C GLY A 89 -15.52 14.87 -0.54
N ASN A 90 -14.84 14.03 -1.34
CA ASN A 90 -13.51 14.30 -1.85
C ASN A 90 -12.47 14.60 -0.75
N LEU A 91 -12.69 14.07 0.46
CA LEU A 91 -11.80 14.31 1.61
C LEU A 91 -10.44 13.62 1.47
N GLN A 92 -10.35 12.62 0.60
CA GLN A 92 -9.14 11.83 0.36
C GLN A 92 -8.49 11.36 1.68
N PRO A 93 -9.22 10.60 2.53
CA PRO A 93 -8.79 10.22 3.88
C PRO A 93 -7.79 9.05 3.86
N TRP A 94 -6.74 9.18 3.06
CA TRP A 94 -5.67 8.20 2.93
C TRP A 94 -4.29 8.82 3.13
N GLU A 95 -3.39 8.02 3.68
CA GLU A 95 -1.95 8.25 3.70
C GLU A 95 -1.26 7.01 3.11
N PHE A 96 -0.24 7.21 2.27
CA PHE A 96 0.52 6.12 1.65
C PHE A 96 1.96 6.12 2.14
N ILE A 97 2.39 5.02 2.76
CA ILE A 97 3.77 4.85 3.25
C ILE A 97 4.48 3.82 2.38
N VAL A 98 5.52 4.25 1.68
CA VAL A 98 6.35 3.37 0.85
C VAL A 98 7.49 2.81 1.70
N VAL A 99 7.50 1.49 1.87
CA VAL A 99 8.51 0.76 2.65
C VAL A 99 9.38 -0.08 1.71
N LYS A 100 10.69 0.19 1.73
CA LYS A 100 11.70 -0.56 0.97
C LYS A 100 12.78 -1.21 1.85
N SER A 101 12.95 -0.71 3.09
CA SER A 101 13.93 -1.21 4.05
C SER A 101 13.67 -2.69 4.37
N PRO A 102 14.63 -3.60 4.12
CA PRO A 102 14.47 -5.03 4.42
C PRO A 102 14.10 -5.28 5.89
N GLU A 103 14.71 -4.55 6.82
CA GLU A 103 14.42 -4.64 8.25
C GLU A 103 12.97 -4.27 8.56
N THR A 104 12.46 -3.21 7.93
CA THR A 104 11.07 -2.76 8.15
C THR A 104 10.09 -3.75 7.52
N ARG A 105 10.39 -4.30 6.33
CA ARG A 105 9.56 -5.35 5.72
C ARG A 105 9.51 -6.62 6.56
N ALA A 106 10.63 -7.02 7.18
CA ALA A 106 10.66 -8.16 8.09
C ALA A 106 9.79 -7.93 9.33
N LYS A 107 9.82 -6.71 9.91
CA LYS A 107 8.92 -6.34 11.02
C LYS A 107 7.45 -6.36 10.60
N LEU A 108 7.12 -5.86 9.40
CA LEU A 108 5.77 -5.91 8.85
C LEU A 108 5.30 -7.35 8.62
N ALA A 109 6.17 -8.24 8.15
CA ALA A 109 5.83 -9.64 7.96
C ALA A 109 5.43 -10.32 9.27
N LYS A 110 6.18 -10.07 10.35
CA LYS A 110 5.83 -10.54 11.69
C LYS A 110 4.48 -9.98 12.17
N ALA A 111 4.25 -8.68 11.95
CA ALA A 111 2.97 -8.04 12.30
C ALA A 111 1.79 -8.59 11.48
N ALA A 112 2.05 -9.06 10.25
CA ALA A 112 1.08 -9.68 9.36
C ALA A 112 0.96 -11.21 9.58
N PHE A 113 1.10 -11.69 10.82
CA PHE A 113 1.03 -13.11 11.18
C PHE A 113 2.03 -14.00 10.41
N ASP A 114 3.28 -13.53 10.35
CA ASP A 114 4.40 -14.23 9.70
C ASP A 114 4.19 -14.55 8.20
N GLN A 115 3.40 -13.72 7.51
CA GLN A 115 3.23 -13.83 6.05
C GLN A 115 4.56 -13.54 5.32
N THR A 116 5.25 -14.60 4.92
CA THR A 116 6.57 -14.55 4.27
C THR A 116 6.59 -13.72 2.98
N SER A 117 5.45 -13.66 2.26
CA SER A 117 5.30 -12.82 1.07
C SER A 117 5.58 -11.34 1.37
N VAL A 118 5.23 -10.87 2.58
CA VAL A 118 5.46 -9.48 3.03
C VAL A 118 6.95 -9.18 3.10
N ALA A 119 7.75 -10.07 3.68
CA ALA A 119 9.19 -9.87 3.80
C ALA A 119 9.90 -9.93 2.42
N SER A 120 9.43 -10.82 1.54
CA SER A 120 10.02 -11.08 0.22
C SER A 120 9.73 -10.00 -0.83
N ALA A 121 8.64 -9.24 -0.70
CA ALA A 121 8.28 -8.21 -1.66
C ALA A 121 9.31 -7.06 -1.63
N PRO A 122 9.91 -6.64 -2.76
CA PRO A 122 10.90 -5.55 -2.79
C PRO A 122 10.33 -4.20 -2.33
N VAL A 123 9.03 -3.97 -2.50
CA VAL A 123 8.33 -2.75 -2.06
C VAL A 123 7.02 -3.09 -1.39
N ILE A 124 6.69 -2.37 -0.31
CA ILE A 124 5.39 -2.40 0.35
C ILE A 124 4.81 -0.98 0.34
N ILE A 125 3.57 -0.80 -0.12
CA ILE A 125 2.81 0.44 0.04
C ILE A 125 1.77 0.20 1.12
N VAL A 126 1.96 0.79 2.30
CA VAL A 126 0.96 0.74 3.38
C VAL A 126 -0.04 1.86 3.14
N THR A 127 -1.30 1.49 2.99
CA THR A 127 -2.44 2.41 2.89
C THR A 127 -3.08 2.55 4.25
N CYS A 128 -3.06 3.76 4.79
CA CYS A 128 -3.61 4.10 6.10
C CYS A 128 -4.87 4.93 5.94
N ALA A 129 -5.94 4.56 6.64
CA ALA A 129 -7.17 5.36 6.71
C ALA A 129 -7.04 6.49 7.73
N ASP A 130 -7.24 7.74 7.29
CA ASP A 130 -7.34 8.91 8.16
C ASP A 130 -8.79 9.10 8.63
N ILE A 131 -9.13 8.36 9.69
CA ILE A 131 -10.46 8.35 10.30
C ILE A 131 -10.84 9.75 10.82
N GLN A 132 -9.86 10.55 11.25
CA GLN A 132 -10.13 11.90 11.77
C GLN A 132 -10.51 12.85 10.64
N ARG A 133 -9.81 12.79 9.50
CA ARG A 133 -10.14 13.57 8.31
C ARG A 133 -11.55 13.27 7.83
N ALA A 134 -11.91 12.00 7.69
CA ALA A 134 -13.27 11.61 7.33
C ALA A 134 -14.31 11.97 8.41
N GLY A 135 -13.94 11.82 9.68
CA GLY A 135 -14.80 12.12 10.83
C GLY A 135 -15.15 13.61 10.95
N SER A 136 -14.27 14.50 10.47
CA SER A 136 -14.51 15.95 10.48
C SER A 136 -15.78 16.37 9.74
N GLN A 137 -16.16 15.62 8.69
CA GLN A 137 -17.37 15.87 7.92
C GLN A 137 -18.52 14.91 8.26
N TYR A 138 -18.22 13.64 8.58
CA TYR A 138 -19.23 12.58 8.66
C TYR A 138 -19.45 12.02 10.07
N GLY A 139 -18.77 12.56 11.08
CA GLY A 139 -18.83 12.09 12.47
C GLY A 139 -18.40 10.62 12.57
N ALA A 140 -19.14 9.83 13.35
CA ALA A 140 -18.85 8.40 13.54
C ALA A 140 -18.83 7.58 12.23
N ARG A 141 -19.59 8.00 11.19
CA ARG A 141 -19.60 7.34 9.88
C ARG A 141 -18.29 7.52 9.11
N GLY A 142 -17.49 8.53 9.47
CA GLY A 142 -16.19 8.80 8.84
C GLY A 142 -15.23 7.61 8.92
N ALA A 143 -15.29 6.81 10.00
CA ALA A 143 -14.49 5.59 10.11
C ALA A 143 -14.80 4.61 8.97
N PHE A 144 -16.07 4.28 8.76
CA PHE A 144 -16.50 3.40 7.68
C PHE A 144 -16.12 3.95 6.30
N TYR A 145 -16.39 5.24 6.03
CA TYR A 145 -16.05 5.84 4.74
C TYR A 145 -14.55 5.85 4.47
N SER A 146 -13.72 6.16 5.48
CA SER A 146 -12.26 6.14 5.32
C SER A 146 -11.71 4.75 4.96
N LEU A 147 -12.34 3.67 5.45
CA LEU A 147 -11.96 2.31 5.10
C LEU A 147 -12.37 1.96 3.66
N VAL A 148 -13.56 2.37 3.23
CA VAL A 148 -14.03 2.16 1.85
C VAL A 148 -13.16 2.96 0.87
N ASP A 149 -12.86 4.21 1.18
CA ASP A 149 -12.01 5.10 0.36
C ASP A 149 -10.59 4.51 0.19
N THR A 150 -9.99 4.04 1.28
CA THR A 150 -8.67 3.38 1.23
C THR A 150 -8.69 2.03 0.50
N ALA A 151 -9.80 1.28 0.57
CA ALA A 151 -9.97 0.06 -0.21
C ALA A 151 -10.01 0.34 -1.73
N PHE A 152 -10.69 1.40 -2.15
CA PHE A 152 -10.68 1.83 -3.56
C PHE A 152 -9.29 2.27 -4.01
N ALA A 153 -8.58 3.06 -3.20
CA ALA A 153 -7.20 3.43 -3.49
C ALA A 153 -6.28 2.20 -3.64
N SER A 154 -6.41 1.23 -2.72
CA SER A 154 -5.66 -0.03 -2.76
C SER A 154 -5.97 -0.84 -4.03
N LEU A 155 -7.23 -0.86 -4.47
CA LEU A 155 -7.62 -1.52 -5.72
C LEU A 155 -7.02 -0.84 -6.95
N LEU A 156 -6.99 0.49 -7.01
CA LEU A 156 -6.35 1.21 -8.11
C LEU A 156 -4.84 0.95 -8.16
N ILE A 157 -4.18 0.82 -7.00
CA ILE A 157 -2.77 0.43 -6.94
C ILE A 157 -2.60 -1.01 -7.48
N LEU A 158 -3.45 -1.96 -7.08
CA LEU A 158 -3.40 -3.34 -7.57
C LEU A 158 -3.55 -3.42 -9.10
N LEU A 159 -4.52 -2.72 -9.66
CA LEU A 159 -4.76 -2.69 -11.11
C LEU A 159 -3.61 -1.98 -11.83
N GLY A 160 -3.09 -0.88 -11.27
CA GLY A 160 -1.93 -0.17 -11.78
C GLY A 160 -0.65 -0.99 -11.74
N ALA A 161 -0.51 -1.92 -10.78
CA ALA A 161 0.63 -2.82 -10.71
C ALA A 161 0.60 -3.81 -11.89
N VAL A 162 -0.58 -4.38 -12.17
CA VAL A 162 -0.81 -5.27 -13.32
C VAL A 162 -0.55 -4.54 -14.63
N GLU A 163 -1.05 -3.31 -14.81
CA GLU A 163 -0.78 -2.48 -16.00
C GLU A 163 0.72 -2.28 -16.25
N GLN A 164 1.51 -2.20 -15.18
CA GLN A 164 2.95 -2.00 -15.23
C GLN A 164 3.76 -3.32 -15.24
N GLY A 165 3.08 -4.47 -15.35
CA GLY A 165 3.70 -5.80 -15.35
C GLY A 165 4.30 -6.24 -14.02
N LEU A 166 3.83 -5.66 -12.90
CA LEU A 166 4.24 -6.04 -11.55
C LEU A 166 3.27 -7.07 -10.97
N GLY A 167 3.79 -8.01 -10.17
CA GLY A 167 2.99 -8.84 -9.29
C GLY A 167 2.65 -8.07 -8.01
N ALA A 168 1.43 -8.21 -7.53
CA ALA A 168 0.98 -7.55 -6.31
C ALA A 168 0.02 -8.42 -5.49
N CYS A 169 -0.03 -8.18 -4.18
CA CYS A 169 -0.99 -8.79 -3.28
C CYS A 169 -1.43 -7.81 -2.20
N PHE A 170 -2.72 -7.86 -1.86
CA PHE A 170 -3.28 -7.19 -0.70
C PHE A 170 -3.05 -8.02 0.57
N VAL A 171 -2.71 -7.33 1.67
CA VAL A 171 -2.56 -7.89 3.01
C VAL A 171 -3.38 -7.00 3.95
N GLY A 172 -4.35 -7.61 4.64
CA GLY A 172 -5.23 -6.96 5.61
C GLY A 172 -4.82 -7.20 7.04
#